data_AF-A0A7Y0L7Z1-F1
#
_entry.id   AF-A0A7Y0L7Z1-F1
#
_cell.length_a   1.000
_cell.length_b   1.000
_cell.length_c   1.000
_cell.angle_alpha   90.00
_cell.angle_beta   90.00
_cell.angle_gamma   90.00
#
_symmetry.space_group_name_H-M   'P 1'
#
loop_
_entity.id
_entity.type
_entity.pdbx_description
1 polymer ?
#
loop_
_entity_poly.entity_id
_entity_poly.type
_entity_poly.pdbx_seq_one_letter_code
_entity_poly.pdbx_strand_id
1 'polypeptide(L)'
;MIIFQDEAHIRDYQAIGATWYLQGRQKHVLTTGKHASATLFGAVAPATGQIVITEADHATAETFQAFLETLRATFPEKTIHLILDNAKIHHAKVLQPYLAAHPELDLRFLPRR
;
A
#
# COMPACT_ATOMS: atom_id res chain seq x y z
N MET A 1 0.82 20.32 3.28
CA MET A 1 -0.08 19.86 2.21
C MET A 1 -0.79 18.60 2.68
N ILE A 2 -1.99 18.31 2.17
CA ILE A 2 -2.74 17.08 2.54
C ILE A 2 -2.56 16.05 1.43
N ILE A 3 -2.14 14.85 1.79
CA ILE A 3 -1.98 13.70 0.89
C ILE A 3 -2.74 12.52 1.50
N PHE A 4 -3.53 11.82 0.70
CA PHE A 4 -4.19 10.58 1.13
C PHE A 4 -3.39 9.39 0.64
N GLN A 5 -3.13 8.44 1.52
CA GLN A 5 -2.35 7.25 1.24
C GLN A 5 -3.16 5.99 1.55
N ASP A 6 -3.00 4.99 0.69
CA ASP A 6 -3.59 3.66 0.84
C ASP A 6 -2.69 2.60 0.20
N GLU A 7 -2.95 1.34 0.50
CA GLU A 7 -2.26 0.18 -0.07
C GLU A 7 -3.19 -0.69 -0.92
N ALA A 8 -2.69 -1.13 -2.07
CA ALA A 8 -3.35 -2.16 -2.88
C ALA A 8 -2.48 -3.42 -2.93
N HIS A 9 -3.07 -4.57 -2.59
CA HIS A 9 -2.39 -5.86 -2.70
C HIS A 9 -2.83 -6.59 -3.96
N ILE A 10 -1.90 -6.72 -4.90
CA ILE A 10 -2.08 -7.48 -6.14
C ILE A 10 -1.56 -8.90 -5.89
N ARG A 11 -2.32 -9.90 -6.34
CA ARG A 11 -1.92 -11.30 -6.23
C ARG A 11 -2.10 -11.99 -7.57
N ASP A 12 -1.14 -12.83 -7.92
CA ASP A 12 -1.11 -13.62 -9.16
C ASP A 12 -1.92 -14.93 -9.03
N TYR A 13 -2.98 -14.95 -8.23
CA TYR A 13 -3.88 -16.10 -8.22
C TYR A 13 -4.88 -15.99 -9.36
N GLN A 14 -5.17 -17.12 -9.99
CA GLN A 14 -6.27 -17.21 -10.94
C GLN A 14 -7.58 -17.01 -10.17
N ALA A 15 -8.34 -15.97 -10.50
CA ALA A 15 -9.67 -15.77 -9.92
C ALA A 15 -10.56 -16.96 -10.31
N ILE A 16 -10.86 -17.84 -9.34
CA ILE A 16 -11.80 -18.94 -9.55
C ILE A 16 -13.20 -18.37 -9.48
N GLY A 17 -13.87 -18.31 -10.63
CA GLY A 17 -15.26 -17.89 -10.74
C GLY A 17 -16.22 -19.07 -10.92
N ALA A 18 -17.50 -18.80 -10.74
CA ALA A 18 -18.55 -19.75 -11.12
C ALA A 18 -18.51 -20.01 -12.63
N THR A 19 -18.63 -21.28 -13.03
CA THR A 19 -18.67 -21.69 -14.43
C THR A 19 -19.57 -22.91 -14.60
N TRP A 20 -20.11 -23.09 -15.81
CA TRP A 20 -20.96 -24.22 -16.14
C TRP A 20 -20.11 -25.45 -16.48
N TYR A 21 -20.56 -26.62 -16.03
CA TYR A 21 -20.02 -27.92 -16.44
C TYR A 21 -21.16 -28.95 -16.47
N LEU A 22 -20.96 -30.04 -17.20
CA LEU A 22 -21.97 -31.09 -17.34
C LEU A 22 -22.25 -31.74 -15.98
N GLN A 23 -23.53 -31.97 -15.68
CA GLN A 23 -23.95 -32.66 -14.47
C GLN A 23 -23.25 -34.02 -14.36
N GLY A 24 -22.65 -34.30 -13.19
CA GLY A 24 -21.85 -35.51 -12.94
C GLY A 24 -20.42 -35.48 -13.48
N ARG A 25 -19.95 -34.37 -14.08
CA ARG A 25 -18.57 -34.22 -14.57
C ARG A 25 -17.89 -32.99 -13.95
N GLN A 26 -17.23 -33.18 -12.81
CA GLN A 26 -16.46 -32.11 -12.16
C GLN A 26 -15.33 -31.62 -13.07
N LYS A 27 -15.25 -30.30 -13.26
CA LYS A 27 -14.14 -29.65 -13.95
C LYS A 27 -12.93 -29.58 -13.01
N HIS A 28 -11.79 -30.08 -13.46
CA HIS A 28 -10.52 -29.90 -12.75
C HIS A 28 -9.91 -28.55 -13.15
N VAL A 29 -9.73 -27.67 -12.18
CA VAL A 29 -9.04 -26.39 -12.37
C VAL A 29 -7.59 -26.60 -11.97
N LEU A 30 -6.68 -26.42 -12.93
CA LEU A 30 -5.24 -26.50 -12.67
C LEU A 30 -4.82 -25.29 -11.83
N THR A 31 -4.36 -25.54 -10.61
CA THR A 31 -3.73 -24.53 -9.76
C THR A 31 -2.22 -24.71 -9.83
N THR A 32 -1.47 -23.64 -10.14
CA THR A 32 -0.01 -23.70 -10.29
C THR A 32 0.75 -23.81 -8.97
N GLY A 33 0.08 -23.56 -7.83
CA GLY A 33 0.71 -23.54 -6.50
C GLY A 33 1.73 -22.41 -6.31
N LYS A 34 1.89 -21.52 -7.30
CA LYS A 34 2.75 -20.35 -7.23
C LYS A 34 1.95 -19.18 -6.69
N HIS A 35 2.47 -18.55 -5.64
CA HIS A 35 1.84 -17.41 -4.98
C HIS A 35 2.77 -16.20 -5.11
N ALA A 36 2.70 -15.50 -6.24
CA ALA A 36 3.32 -14.18 -6.36
C ALA A 36 2.31 -13.12 -5.88
N SER A 37 2.82 -12.13 -5.16
CA SER A 37 2.05 -10.96 -4.75
C SER A 37 2.92 -9.73 -4.80
N ALA A 38 2.32 -8.60 -5.10
CA ALA A 38 2.93 -7.29 -4.99
C ALA A 38 2.01 -6.39 -4.15
N THR A 39 2.63 -5.48 -3.41
CA THR A 39 1.96 -4.40 -2.69
C THR A 39 2.30 -3.10 -3.38
N LEU A 40 1.27 -2.33 -3.74
CA LEU A 40 1.40 -0.96 -4.20
C LEU A 40 1.10 -0.03 -3.03
N PHE A 41 2.04 0.84 -2.70
CA PHE A 41 1.79 2.00 -1.85
C PHE A 41 1.41 3.17 -2.74
N GLY A 42 0.20 3.69 -2.58
CA GLY A 42 -0.32 4.79 -3.38
C GLY A 42 -0.59 6.02 -2.53
N ALA A 43 -0.18 7.19 -3.00
CA ALA A 43 -0.54 8.48 -2.43
C ALA A 43 -1.12 9.42 -3.50
N VAL A 44 -2.16 10.17 -3.12
CA VAL A 44 -2.75 11.22 -3.97
C VAL A 44 -2.74 12.56 -3.24
N ALA A 45 -2.30 13.61 -3.92
CA ALA A 45 -2.42 15.00 -3.49
C ALA A 45 -3.66 15.62 -4.17
N PRO A 46 -4.83 15.72 -3.51
CA PRO A 46 -6.08 16.09 -4.18
C PRO A 46 -6.07 17.50 -4.77
N ALA A 47 -5.30 18.41 -4.16
CA ALA A 47 -5.18 19.79 -4.60
C ALA A 47 -4.51 19.91 -5.99
N THR A 48 -3.64 18.97 -6.36
CA THR A 48 -2.90 19.00 -7.63
C THR A 48 -3.27 17.85 -8.56
N GLY A 49 -3.93 16.81 -8.05
CA GLY A 49 -4.18 15.56 -8.77
C GLY A 49 -2.93 14.67 -8.94
N GLN A 50 -1.80 15.04 -8.32
CA GLN A 50 -0.56 14.28 -8.43
C GLN A 50 -0.65 12.98 -7.63
N ILE A 51 -0.17 11.90 -8.24
CA ILE A 51 -0.17 10.55 -7.68
C ILE A 51 1.27 10.05 -7.57
N VAL A 52 1.59 9.42 -6.45
CA VAL A 52 2.87 8.72 -6.20
C VAL A 52 2.56 7.27 -5.92
N ILE A 53 3.21 6.35 -6.64
CA ILE A 53 3.05 4.91 -6.46
C ILE A 53 4.43 4.27 -6.35
N THR A 54 4.61 3.40 -5.36
CA THR A 54 5.77 2.49 -5.31
C THR A 54 5.30 1.06 -5.18
N GLU A 55 6.05 0.13 -5.75
CA GLU A 55 5.82 -1.31 -5.66
C GLU A 55 6.79 -1.95 -4.66
N ALA A 56 6.31 -2.93 -3.91
CA ALA A 56 7.11 -3.77 -3.04
C ALA A 56 6.55 -5.19 -3.01
N ASP A 57 7.40 -6.21 -2.85
CA ASP A 57 6.95 -7.60 -2.72
C ASP A 57 6.00 -7.78 -1.53
N HIS A 58 6.31 -7.11 -0.41
CA HIS A 58 5.56 -7.20 0.83
C HIS A 58 5.37 -5.83 1.50
N ALA A 59 4.22 -5.67 2.16
CA ALA A 59 3.94 -4.53 3.03
C ALA A 59 4.65 -4.71 4.38
N THR A 60 5.80 -4.06 4.55
CA THR A 60 6.58 -4.06 5.79
C THR A 60 6.85 -2.62 6.23
N ALA A 61 7.42 -2.44 7.42
CA ALA A 61 7.79 -1.12 7.88
C ALA A 61 8.90 -0.51 7.01
N GLU A 62 9.83 -1.33 6.53
CA GLU A 62 10.93 -0.93 5.67
C GLU A 62 10.43 -0.48 4.29
N THR A 63 9.49 -1.23 3.70
CA THR A 63 8.93 -0.85 2.39
C THR A 63 8.04 0.39 2.50
N PHE A 64 7.34 0.57 3.62
CA PHE A 64 6.63 1.81 3.92
C PHE A 64 7.59 2.99 4.12
N GLN A 65 8.73 2.82 4.81
CA GLN A 65 9.74 3.88 4.95
C GLN A 65 10.30 4.30 3.59
N ALA A 66 10.63 3.34 2.72
CA ALA A 66 11.09 3.63 1.36
C ALA A 66 10.05 4.40 0.53
N PHE A 67 8.76 4.13 0.75
CA PHE A 67 7.69 4.93 0.19
C PHE A 67 7.66 6.36 0.74
N LEU A 68 7.84 6.55 2.06
CA LEU A 68 7.94 7.89 2.67
C LEU A 68 9.13 8.69 2.11
N GLU A 69 10.26 8.03 1.86
CA GLU A 69 11.44 8.64 1.21
C GLU A 69 11.11 9.10 -0.21
N THR A 70 10.43 8.26 -1.00
CA THR A 70 9.97 8.60 -2.36
C THR A 70 9.01 9.80 -2.33
N LEU A 71 8.12 9.83 -1.35
CA LEU A 71 7.12 10.86 -1.19
C LEU A 71 7.77 12.22 -0.81
N ARG A 72 8.77 12.22 0.08
CA ARG A 72 9.57 13.42 0.38
C ARG A 72 10.36 13.91 -0.82
N ALA A 73 10.97 13.01 -1.59
CA ALA A 73 11.71 13.37 -2.79
C ALA A 73 10.80 13.98 -3.88
N THR A 74 9.55 13.50 -3.96
CA THR A 74 8.55 14.02 -4.92
C THR A 74 8.02 15.39 -4.54
N PHE A 75 7.97 15.69 -3.24
CA PHE A 75 7.45 16.94 -2.71
C PHE A 75 8.49 17.67 -1.83
N PRO A 76 9.61 18.13 -2.42
CA PRO A 76 10.67 18.78 -1.66
C PRO A 76 10.16 20.07 -1.00
N GLU A 77 10.72 20.39 0.16
CA GLU A 77 10.47 21.63 0.93
C GLU A 77 9.03 21.84 1.40
N LYS A 78 8.18 20.82 1.32
CA LYS A 78 6.79 20.90 1.78
C LYS A 78 6.57 20.02 3.01
N THR A 79 5.87 20.55 4.00
CA THR A 79 5.27 19.73 5.07
C THR A 79 4.14 18.89 4.48
N ILE A 80 4.13 17.61 4.78
CA ILE A 80 3.20 16.61 4.27
C ILE A 80 2.38 16.10 5.45
N HIS A 81 1.09 16.43 5.46
CA HIS A 81 0.10 15.80 6.33
C HIS A 81 -0.44 14.58 5.58
N LEU A 82 0.16 13.43 5.84
CA LEU A 82 -0.20 12.16 5.23
C LEU A 82 -1.41 11.59 5.98
N ILE A 83 -2.53 11.42 5.30
CA ILE A 83 -3.74 10.81 5.84
C ILE A 83 -3.74 9.33 5.49
N LEU A 84 -3.79 8.45 6.50
CA LEU A 84 -3.70 7.00 6.35
C LEU A 84 -4.61 6.26 7.35
N ASP A 85 -4.83 4.98 7.08
CA ASP A 85 -5.59 4.09 7.97
C ASP A 85 -4.75 3.65 9.19
N ASN A 86 -5.27 2.74 10.02
CA ASN A 86 -4.57 2.27 11.22
C ASN A 86 -3.81 0.95 11.01
N ALA A 87 -3.37 0.62 9.80
CA ALA A 87 -2.60 -0.59 9.55
C ALA A 87 -1.35 -0.66 10.45
N LYS A 88 -1.02 -1.86 10.91
CA LYS A 88 0.04 -2.08 11.91
C LYS A 88 1.41 -1.57 11.44
N ILE A 89 1.66 -1.62 10.13
CA ILE A 89 2.92 -1.17 9.52
C ILE A 89 3.18 0.32 9.75
N HIS A 90 2.12 1.15 9.78
CA HIS A 90 2.25 2.59 10.01
C HIS A 90 2.60 2.95 11.46
N HIS A 91 2.31 2.04 12.40
CA HIS A 91 2.61 2.19 13.82
C HIS A 91 3.90 1.48 14.23
N ALA A 92 4.66 0.95 13.27
CA ALA A 92 5.87 0.20 13.54
C ALA A 92 6.92 1.06 14.25
N LYS A 93 7.41 0.60 15.40
CA LYS A 93 8.41 1.34 16.21
C LYS A 93 9.70 1.64 15.45
N VAL A 94 10.06 0.79 14.49
CA VAL A 94 11.25 0.96 13.64
C VAL A 94 11.19 2.23 12.79
N LEU A 95 9.99 2.77 12.53
CA LEU A 95 9.81 4.04 11.81
C LEU A 95 10.08 5.28 12.68
N GLN A 96 10.06 5.16 14.00
CA GLN A 96 10.16 6.32 14.90
C GLN A 96 11.44 7.14 14.71
N PRO A 97 12.65 6.54 14.60
CA PRO A 97 13.87 7.31 14.35
C PRO A 97 13.80 8.08 13.02
N TYR A 98 13.26 7.46 11.97
CA TYR A 98 13.09 8.09 10.67
C TYR A 98 12.11 9.28 10.73
N LEU A 99 10.94 9.09 11.34
CA LEU A 99 9.95 10.14 11.49
C LEU A 99 10.44 11.29 12.38
N ALA A 100 11.21 10.98 13.43
CA ALA A 100 11.82 12.01 14.29
C ALA A 100 12.88 12.85 13.54
N ALA A 101 13.60 12.25 12.60
CA ALA A 101 14.56 12.95 11.75
C ALA A 101 13.87 13.80 10.65
N HIS A 102 12.59 13.54 10.37
CA HIS A 102 11.84 14.13 9.26
C HIS A 102 10.49 14.69 9.74
N PRO A 103 10.50 15.77 10.55
CA PRO A 103 9.29 16.35 11.14
C PRO A 103 8.33 16.97 10.10
N GLU A 104 8.77 17.16 8.86
CA GLU A 104 7.91 17.55 7.75
C GLU A 104 6.91 16.46 7.34
N LEU A 105 7.15 15.19 7.74
CA LEU A 105 6.19 14.10 7.57
C LEU A 105 5.29 13.99 8.82
N ASP A 106 4.08 14.53 8.70
CA ASP A 106 3.05 14.48 9.73
C ASP A 106 2.01 13.39 9.39
N LEU A 107 2.13 12.23 10.03
CA LEU A 107 1.21 11.11 9.84
C LEU A 107 -0.08 11.34 10.65
N ARG A 108 -1.22 11.39 9.94
CA ARG A 108 -2.55 11.60 10.48
C ARG A 108 -3.42 10.38 10.23
N PHE A 109 -3.80 9.72 11.33
CA PHE A 109 -4.58 8.50 11.30
C PHE A 109 -6.08 8.79 11.26
N LEU A 110 -6.79 8.07 10.39
CA LEU A 110 -8.26 8.09 10.39
C LEU A 110 -8.82 7.56 11.73
N PRO A 111 -10.04 7.98 12.12
CA PRO A 111 -10.70 7.46 13.31
C PRO A 111 -10.83 5.93 13.28
N ARG A 112 -10.69 5.30 14.45
CA ARG A 112 -10.99 3.88 14.60
C ARG A 112 -12.51 3.68 14.60
N ARG A 113 -12.96 2.57 14.01
CA ARG A 113 -14.35 2.09 14.15
C ARG A 113 -14.56 1.46 15.52
#